data_AF-A0A1Q3H3I6-F1
#
_entry.id   AF-A0A1Q3H3I6-F1
#
_cell.length_a   1.000
_cell.length_b   1.000
_cell.length_c   1.000
_cell.angle_alpha   90.00
_cell.angle_beta   90.00
_cell.angle_gamma   90.00
#
_symmetry.space_group_name_H-M   'P 1'
#
loop_
_entity.id
_entity.type
_entity.pdbx_description
1 polymer ?
#
loop_
_entity_poly.entity_id
_entity_poly.type
_entity_poly.pdbx_seq_one_letter_code
_entity_poly.pdbx_strand_id
1 'polypeptide(L)'
;MIKKLYTVLLFLATFPAFSQSDIIKNGIGFGCSASASYSLPVQHMTRLLINRENQAIRKLLYSKKPANQFLAVFVMEKLKRKRKMILNAKEVERIPQIKNSTQTVGICLGCSYWDKVPLNVLFEKLKKHSQYLGGKDWFRHHYKYFYNR
;
A
#
# COMPACT_ATOMS: atom_id res chain seq x y z
N MET A 1 -46.94 -32.35 -0.43
CA MET A 1 -45.87 -32.07 -1.41
C MET A 1 -45.20 -30.72 -1.16
N ILE A 2 -44.41 -30.53 -0.09
CA ILE A 2 -43.61 -29.28 0.14
C ILE A 2 -42.29 -29.64 0.83
N LYS A 3 -41.39 -30.37 0.17
CA LYS A 3 -40.04 -30.67 0.71
C LYS A 3 -38.91 -30.49 -0.30
N LYS A 4 -39.18 -29.94 -1.49
CA LYS A 4 -38.21 -29.82 -2.59
C LYS A 4 -37.84 -28.37 -2.98
N LEU A 5 -38.08 -27.39 -2.11
CA LEU A 5 -37.83 -25.96 -2.43
C LEU A 5 -36.75 -25.28 -1.56
N TYR A 6 -36.04 -26.02 -0.71
CA TYR A 6 -35.01 -25.43 0.17
C TYR A 6 -33.57 -25.62 -0.31
N THR A 7 -33.33 -26.50 -1.29
CA THR A 7 -31.96 -26.84 -1.73
C THR A 7 -31.39 -25.86 -2.76
N VAL A 8 -32.23 -25.04 -3.41
CA VAL A 8 -31.78 -24.09 -4.45
C VAL A 8 -31.31 -22.75 -3.86
N LEU A 9 -31.68 -22.41 -2.63
CA LEU A 9 -31.36 -21.10 -2.04
C LEU A 9 -29.92 -20.99 -1.46
N LEU A 10 -29.21 -22.11 -1.30
CA LEU A 10 -27.89 -22.15 -0.64
C LEU A 10 -26.69 -21.93 -1.59
N PHE A 11 -26.92 -21.81 -2.91
CA PHE A 11 -25.85 -21.67 -3.90
C PHE A 11 -25.53 -20.23 -4.33
N LEU A 12 -26.30 -19.23 -3.87
CA LEU A 12 -26.16 -17.83 -4.32
C LEU A 12 -25.23 -16.95 -3.45
N ALA A 13 -24.59 -17.52 -2.42
CA ALA A 13 -23.86 -16.72 -1.42
C ALA A 13 -22.32 -16.74 -1.55
N THR A 14 -21.73 -17.28 -2.62
CA THR A 14 -20.26 -17.38 -2.75
C THR A 14 -19.68 -16.42 -3.77
N PHE A 15 -19.74 -15.11 -3.55
CA PHE A 15 -18.83 -14.17 -4.21
C PHE A 15 -18.35 -13.07 -3.27
N PRO A 16 -17.13 -13.20 -2.73
CA PRO A 16 -16.25 -12.02 -2.66
C PRO A 16 -14.77 -12.28 -3.04
N ALA A 17 -14.43 -13.39 -3.71
CA ALA A 17 -13.02 -13.75 -3.97
C ALA A 17 -12.28 -12.83 -4.98
N PHE A 18 -13.00 -12.12 -5.86
CA PHE A 18 -12.37 -11.34 -6.94
C PHE A 18 -11.70 -10.03 -6.46
N SER A 19 -12.29 -9.34 -5.48
CA SER A 19 -11.79 -8.04 -4.98
C SER A 19 -10.45 -8.19 -4.23
N GLN A 20 -10.29 -9.28 -3.49
CA GLN A 20 -9.07 -9.56 -2.72
C GLN A 20 -7.85 -9.76 -3.64
N SER A 21 -8.02 -10.44 -4.78
CA SER A 21 -6.91 -10.75 -5.69
C SER A 21 -6.27 -9.51 -6.34
N ASP A 22 -7.09 -8.52 -6.70
CA ASP A 22 -6.60 -7.28 -7.31
C ASP A 22 -5.86 -6.41 -6.28
N ILE A 23 -6.42 -6.29 -5.07
CA ILE A 23 -5.81 -5.50 -4.00
C ILE A 23 -4.47 -6.11 -3.55
N ILE A 24 -4.37 -7.44 -3.47
CA ILE A 24 -3.08 -8.10 -3.19
C ILE A 24 -2.04 -7.76 -4.26
N LYS A 25 -2.44 -7.70 -5.54
CA LYS A 25 -1.53 -7.45 -6.66
C LYS A 25 -1.17 -5.98 -6.87
N ASN A 26 -2.11 -5.08 -6.61
CA ASN A 26 -2.02 -3.68 -7.04
C ASN A 26 -2.24 -2.66 -5.91
N GLY A 27 -2.69 -3.08 -4.73
CA GLY A 27 -3.02 -2.24 -3.60
C GLY A 27 -1.91 -2.10 -2.56
N ILE A 28 -2.25 -1.47 -1.44
CA ILE A 28 -1.38 -1.29 -0.26
C ILE A 28 -1.92 -2.14 0.88
N GLY A 29 -1.07 -3.04 1.34
CA GLY A 29 -1.36 -3.90 2.47
C GLY A 29 -0.09 -4.32 3.18
N PHE A 30 -0.01 -4.00 4.48
CA PHE A 30 1.10 -4.37 5.36
C PHE A 30 0.80 -5.61 6.20
N GLY A 31 -0.32 -6.29 5.91
CA GLY A 31 -0.75 -7.52 6.56
C GLY A 31 -2.11 -7.91 6.01
N CYS A 32 -2.11 -8.58 4.86
CA CYS A 32 -3.28 -8.95 4.09
C CYS A 32 -3.46 -10.44 4.01
N SER A 33 -4.72 -10.87 3.83
CA SER A 33 -5.14 -12.28 3.77
C SER A 33 -4.90 -13.06 5.07
N ALA A 34 -5.35 -14.32 5.09
CA ALA A 34 -5.18 -15.25 6.21
C ALA A 34 -3.70 -15.45 6.61
N SER A 35 -2.76 -15.22 5.69
CA SER A 35 -1.32 -15.34 5.96
C SER A 35 -0.67 -14.04 6.44
N ALA A 36 -1.47 -12.98 6.69
CA ALA A 36 -1.00 -11.65 7.11
C ALA A 36 0.18 -11.12 6.28
N SER A 37 0.19 -11.44 4.98
CA SER A 37 1.30 -11.18 4.08
C SER A 37 1.23 -9.78 3.50
N TYR A 38 2.38 -9.22 3.12
CA TYR A 38 2.42 -7.95 2.40
C TYR A 38 1.78 -8.09 1.02
N SER A 39 1.06 -7.05 0.58
CA SER A 39 0.69 -6.87 -0.83
C SER A 39 1.93 -6.83 -1.72
N LEU A 40 1.81 -7.19 -3.01
CA LEU A 40 2.95 -7.20 -3.94
C LEU A 40 3.68 -5.85 -4.04
N PRO A 41 3.01 -4.68 -4.08
CA PRO A 41 3.70 -3.39 -4.06
C PRO A 41 4.52 -3.17 -2.78
N VAL A 42 3.99 -3.59 -1.62
CA VAL A 42 4.71 -3.49 -0.33
C VAL A 42 5.89 -4.46 -0.27
N GLN A 43 5.73 -5.70 -0.75
CA GLN A 43 6.85 -6.65 -0.86
C GLN A 43 7.96 -6.09 -1.77
N HIS A 44 7.58 -5.58 -2.93
CA HIS A 44 8.52 -4.98 -3.87
C HIS A 44 9.27 -3.81 -3.24
N MET A 45 8.56 -2.87 -2.61
CA MET A 45 9.18 -1.75 -1.91
C MET A 45 10.06 -2.22 -0.74
N THR A 46 9.66 -3.28 -0.03
CA THR A 46 10.46 -3.87 1.06
C THR A 46 11.81 -4.34 0.56
N ARG A 47 11.83 -5.08 -0.57
CA ARG A 47 13.07 -5.49 -1.23
C ARG A 47 13.94 -4.30 -1.60
N LEU A 48 13.36 -3.29 -2.27
CA LEU A 48 14.09 -2.08 -2.67
C LEU A 48 14.68 -1.34 -1.47
N LEU A 49 13.92 -1.23 -0.39
CA LEU A 49 14.36 -0.58 0.85
C LEU A 49 15.52 -1.36 1.48
N ILE A 50 15.37 -2.66 1.70
CA ILE A 50 16.42 -3.51 2.31
C ILE A 50 17.71 -3.44 1.49
N ASN A 51 17.62 -3.49 0.16
CA ASN A 51 18.77 -3.45 -0.74
C ASN A 51 19.32 -2.04 -0.99
N ARG A 52 18.73 -1.00 -0.38
CA ARG A 52 19.09 0.42 -0.57
C ARG A 52 19.08 0.86 -2.05
N GLU A 53 18.18 0.29 -2.85
CA GLU A 53 18.02 0.58 -4.28
C GLU A 53 17.32 1.94 -4.49
N ASN A 54 17.95 3.02 -4.02
CA ASN A 54 17.38 4.37 -3.98
C ASN A 54 16.93 4.88 -5.37
N GLN A 55 17.66 4.54 -6.43
CA GLN A 55 17.27 4.91 -7.80
C GLN A 55 15.98 4.20 -8.24
N ALA A 56 15.81 2.93 -7.87
CA ALA A 56 14.58 2.20 -8.14
C ALA A 56 13.39 2.78 -7.36
N ILE A 57 13.59 3.15 -6.09
CA ILE A 57 12.56 3.83 -5.28
C ILE A 57 12.15 5.15 -5.94
N ARG A 58 13.10 5.96 -6.42
CA ARG A 58 12.81 7.23 -7.12
C ARG A 58 11.98 7.03 -8.38
N LYS A 59 12.29 6.00 -9.18
CA LYS A 59 11.52 5.66 -10.40
C LYS A 59 10.04 5.38 -10.10
N LEU A 60 9.72 4.87 -8.91
CA LEU A 60 8.33 4.56 -8.53
C LEU A 60 7.45 5.81 -8.34
N LEU A 61 8.01 7.01 -8.15
CA LEU A 61 7.25 8.28 -8.18
C LEU A 61 6.55 8.53 -9.53
N TYR A 62 7.08 7.94 -10.60
CA TYR A 62 6.58 8.08 -11.97
C TYR A 62 5.84 6.83 -12.45
N SER A 63 5.58 5.87 -11.55
CA SER A 63 4.80 4.68 -11.88
C SER A 63 3.37 5.06 -12.24
N LYS A 64 2.76 4.31 -13.17
CA LYS A 64 1.30 4.39 -13.44
C LYS A 64 0.45 3.81 -12.30
N LYS A 65 1.04 3.10 -11.34
CA LYS A 65 0.33 2.46 -10.22
C LYS A 65 0.29 3.37 -8.99
N PRO A 66 -0.90 3.77 -8.48
CA PRO A 66 -1.02 4.60 -7.28
C PRO A 66 -0.33 4.03 -6.03
N ALA A 67 -0.37 2.70 -5.82
CA ALA A 67 0.32 2.07 -4.69
C ALA A 67 1.83 2.30 -4.70
N ASN A 68 2.45 2.22 -5.89
CA ASN A 68 3.88 2.48 -6.04
C ASN A 68 4.21 3.95 -5.76
N GLN A 69 3.40 4.87 -6.25
CA GLN A 69 3.56 6.30 -5.99
C GLN A 69 3.45 6.61 -4.49
N PHE A 70 2.43 6.08 -3.82
CA PHE A 70 2.26 6.22 -2.37
C PHE A 70 3.49 5.73 -1.62
N LEU A 71 3.92 4.49 -1.87
CA LEU A 71 5.04 3.87 -1.17
C LEU A 71 6.35 4.64 -1.43
N ALA A 72 6.57 5.10 -2.66
CA ALA A 72 7.74 5.89 -3.01
C ALA A 72 7.78 7.21 -2.24
N VAL A 73 6.70 8.00 -2.29
CA VAL A 73 6.58 9.24 -1.51
C VAL A 73 6.82 8.98 -0.03
N PHE A 74 6.12 7.99 0.53
CA PHE A 74 6.20 7.64 1.94
C PHE A 74 7.64 7.33 2.35
N VAL A 75 8.30 6.39 1.67
CA VAL A 75 9.66 5.96 1.98
C VAL A 75 10.66 7.11 1.79
N MET A 76 10.58 7.84 0.69
CA MET A 76 11.49 8.95 0.39
C MET A 76 11.40 10.06 1.44
N GLU A 77 10.20 10.44 1.88
CA GLU A 77 10.03 11.42 2.96
C GLU A 77 10.63 10.93 4.29
N LYS A 78 10.46 9.63 4.63
CA LYS A 78 11.06 9.06 5.84
C LYS A 78 12.60 9.02 5.77
N LEU A 79 13.16 8.63 4.63
CA LEU A 79 14.60 8.60 4.40
C LEU A 79 15.20 10.01 4.40
N LYS A 80 14.53 10.99 3.77
CA LYS A 80 14.91 12.41 3.83
C LYS A 80 14.98 12.91 5.27
N ARG A 81 13.95 12.65 6.08
CA ARG A 81 13.92 13.05 7.50
C ARG A 81 15.06 12.44 8.31
N LYS A 82 15.55 11.26 7.91
CA LYS A 82 16.69 10.59 8.51
C LYS A 82 18.04 10.97 7.87
N ARG A 83 18.07 11.97 6.98
CA ARG A 83 19.24 12.40 6.21
C ARG A 83 19.91 11.28 5.39
N LYS A 84 19.14 10.25 5.02
CA LYS A 84 19.61 9.11 4.18
C LYS A 84 19.31 9.30 2.70
N MET A 85 18.59 10.36 2.35
CA MET A 85 18.23 10.67 0.98
C MET A 85 18.06 12.19 0.81
N ILE A 86 18.62 12.72 -0.26
CA ILE A 86 18.39 14.10 -0.71
C ILE A 86 17.46 14.05 -1.91
N LEU A 87 16.43 14.91 -1.90
CA LEU A 87 15.49 15.04 -3.01
C LEU A 87 16.02 16.03 -4.03
N ASN A 88 15.92 15.69 -5.31
CA ASN A 88 16.23 16.64 -6.39
C ASN A 88 15.01 17.54 -6.69
N ALA A 89 15.21 18.57 -7.54
CA ALA A 89 14.17 19.54 -7.89
C ALA A 89 12.90 18.87 -8.44
N LYS A 90 13.03 17.89 -9.35
CA LYS A 90 11.89 17.18 -9.94
C LYS A 90 11.08 16.41 -8.89
N GLU A 91 11.75 15.84 -7.89
CA GLU A 91 11.09 15.09 -6.81
C GLU A 91 10.41 16.02 -5.81
N VAL A 92 11.03 17.17 -5.51
CA VAL A 92 10.44 18.21 -4.67
C VAL A 92 9.13 18.71 -5.28
N GLU A 93 9.06 18.83 -6.60
CA GLU A 93 7.85 19.19 -7.33
C GLU A 93 6.84 18.04 -7.43
N ARG A 94 7.31 16.81 -7.70
CA ARG A 94 6.45 15.66 -7.96
C ARG A 94 5.74 15.13 -6.71
N ILE A 95 6.40 15.14 -5.55
CA ILE A 95 5.84 14.58 -4.31
C ILE A 95 4.53 15.28 -3.91
N PRO A 96 4.43 16.62 -3.86
CA PRO A 96 3.17 17.33 -3.58
C PRO A 96 2.03 16.94 -4.53
N GLN A 97 2.32 16.77 -5.83
CA GLN A 97 1.31 16.37 -6.82
C GLN A 97 0.71 15.00 -6.48
N ILE A 98 1.55 14.02 -6.11
CA ILE A 98 1.09 12.68 -5.70
C ILE A 98 0.28 12.78 -4.40
N LYS A 99 0.74 13.57 -3.43
CA LYS A 99 0.08 13.72 -2.13
C LYS A 99 -1.27 14.42 -2.21
N ASN A 100 -1.52 15.21 -3.26
CA ASN A 100 -2.79 15.89 -3.48
C ASN A 100 -3.67 15.17 -4.53
N SER A 101 -3.21 14.03 -5.07
CA SER A 101 -3.91 13.28 -6.11
C SER A 101 -5.19 12.64 -5.59
N THR A 102 -6.26 12.71 -6.39
CA THR A 102 -7.53 12.02 -6.18
C THR A 102 -7.53 10.59 -6.75
N GLN A 103 -6.42 10.15 -7.37
CA GLN A 103 -6.30 8.77 -7.84
C GLN A 103 -6.48 7.80 -6.67
N THR A 104 -7.33 6.79 -6.87
CA THR A 104 -7.63 5.80 -5.83
C THR A 104 -6.66 4.63 -5.86
N VAL A 105 -6.37 4.09 -4.68
CA VAL A 105 -5.59 2.86 -4.51
C VAL A 105 -6.37 1.87 -3.66
N GLY A 106 -6.33 0.61 -4.04
CA GLY A 106 -6.87 -0.46 -3.21
C GLY A 106 -6.08 -0.59 -1.91
N ILE A 107 -6.76 -0.79 -0.80
CA ILE A 107 -6.15 -0.99 0.52
C ILE A 107 -6.68 -2.27 1.14
N CYS A 108 -5.90 -2.87 2.02
CA CYS A 108 -6.33 -4.04 2.77
C CYS A 108 -5.80 -4.05 4.21
N LEU A 109 -6.68 -4.40 5.15
CA LEU A 109 -6.40 -4.53 6.57
C LEU A 109 -6.81 -5.94 7.02
N GLY A 110 -5.88 -6.88 6.92
CA GLY A 110 -6.13 -8.27 7.30
C GLY A 110 -6.94 -9.06 6.27
N CYS A 111 -7.82 -9.91 6.80
CA CYS A 111 -8.54 -10.92 6.03
C CYS A 111 -9.96 -10.52 5.64
N SER A 112 -10.47 -9.38 6.13
CA SER A 112 -11.89 -9.05 6.04
C SER A 112 -12.19 -7.60 5.64
N TYR A 113 -11.17 -6.74 5.56
CA TYR A 113 -11.36 -5.34 5.20
C TYR A 113 -10.57 -4.98 3.94
N TRP A 114 -11.30 -4.50 2.94
CA TRP A 114 -10.80 -4.03 1.66
C TRP A 114 -11.57 -2.80 1.23
N ASP A 115 -10.85 -1.82 0.68
CA ASP A 115 -11.44 -0.56 0.26
C ASP A 115 -10.60 0.08 -0.86
N LYS A 116 -11.13 1.10 -1.52
CA LYS A 116 -10.39 1.96 -2.47
C LYS A 116 -10.38 3.38 -1.94
N VAL A 117 -9.18 3.87 -1.65
CA VAL A 117 -9.00 5.18 -1.00
C VAL A 117 -8.19 6.11 -1.90
N PRO A 118 -8.59 7.38 -2.08
CA PRO A 118 -7.78 8.40 -2.76
C PRO A 118 -6.41 8.60 -2.10
N LEU A 119 -5.36 8.86 -2.90
CA LEU A 119 -4.01 9.07 -2.38
C LEU A 119 -3.94 10.26 -1.40
N ASN A 120 -4.65 11.35 -1.68
CA ASN A 120 -4.70 12.52 -0.80
C ASN A 120 -5.23 12.20 0.60
N VAL A 121 -6.22 11.32 0.71
CA VAL A 121 -6.75 10.84 2.01
C VAL A 121 -5.69 10.05 2.77
N LEU A 122 -4.86 9.24 2.09
CA LEU A 122 -3.78 8.50 2.75
C LEU A 122 -2.68 9.40 3.32
N PHE A 123 -2.47 10.59 2.73
CA PHE A 123 -1.47 11.57 3.17
C PHE A 123 -2.02 12.68 4.06
N GLU A 124 -3.31 12.65 4.38
CA GLU A 124 -3.95 13.68 5.19
C GLU A 124 -3.33 13.73 6.59
N LYS A 125 -2.79 14.90 6.97
CA LYS A 125 -2.01 15.04 8.21
C LYS A 125 -2.87 14.94 9.48
N LEU A 126 -4.11 15.43 9.41
CA LEU A 126 -5.05 15.49 10.53
C LEU A 126 -5.70 14.13 10.80
N LYS A 127 -5.96 13.35 9.74
CA LYS A 127 -6.53 12.02 9.80
C LYS A 127 -5.47 11.01 9.39
N LYS A 128 -4.71 10.49 10.35
CA LYS A 128 -3.72 9.45 10.06
C LYS A 128 -4.43 8.16 9.65
N HIS A 129 -4.59 7.98 8.35
CA HIS A 129 -5.20 6.79 7.78
C HIS A 129 -4.46 5.51 8.21
N SER A 130 -5.19 4.41 8.39
CA SER A 130 -4.66 3.12 8.88
C SER A 130 -3.44 2.63 8.07
N GLN A 131 -3.51 2.73 6.74
CA GLN A 131 -2.37 2.38 5.87
C GLN A 131 -1.14 3.29 6.06
N TYR A 132 -1.32 4.57 6.38
CA TYR A 132 -0.19 5.45 6.70
C TYR A 132 0.46 5.04 8.02
N LEU A 133 -0.34 4.65 9.01
CA LEU A 133 0.13 4.14 10.30
C LEU A 133 0.85 2.79 10.12
N GLY A 134 0.24 1.84 9.41
CA GLY A 134 0.86 0.55 9.07
C GLY A 134 2.17 0.73 8.33
N GLY A 135 2.24 1.66 7.37
CA GLY A 135 3.48 2.03 6.69
C GLY A 135 4.54 2.59 7.63
N LYS A 136 4.18 3.31 8.70
CA LYS A 136 5.16 3.79 9.70
C LYS A 136 5.77 2.64 10.48
N ASP A 137 4.96 1.69 10.92
CA ASP A 137 5.44 0.54 11.68
C ASP A 137 6.28 -0.39 10.82
N TRP A 138 5.80 -0.70 9.61
CA TRP A 138 6.56 -1.41 8.59
C TRP A 138 7.91 -0.73 8.30
N PHE A 139 7.93 0.57 8.02
CA PHE A 139 9.19 1.28 7.74
C PHE A 139 10.12 1.30 8.95
N ARG A 140 9.59 1.53 10.16
CA ARG A 140 10.39 1.54 11.39
C ARG A 140 11.10 0.20 11.61
N HIS A 141 10.37 -0.90 11.45
CA HIS A 141 10.92 -2.25 11.55
C HIS A 141 12.04 -2.46 10.52
N HIS A 142 11.74 -2.26 9.22
CA HIS A 142 12.70 -2.55 8.16
C HIS A 142 13.91 -1.62 8.18
N TYR A 143 13.69 -0.35 8.51
CA TYR A 143 14.77 0.61 8.64
C TYR A 143 15.74 0.22 9.76
N LYS A 144 15.22 -0.14 10.94
CA LYS A 144 16.04 -0.49 12.10
C LYS A 144 16.87 -1.75 11.86
N TYR A 145 16.24 -2.80 11.34
CA TYR A 145 16.87 -4.12 11.29
C TYR A 145 17.65 -4.40 10.01
N PHE A 146 17.32 -3.74 8.90
CA PHE A 146 17.94 -4.04 7.60
C PHE A 146 18.59 -2.83 6.95
N TYR A 147 17.96 -1.65 7.02
CA TYR A 147 18.50 -0.46 6.35
C TYR A 147 19.67 0.20 7.10
N ASN A 148 19.63 0.27 8.43
CA ASN A 148 20.57 1.06 9.25
C ASN A 148 21.71 0.24 9.88
N ARG A 149 21.96 -0.96 9.38
CA ARG A 149 23.20 -1.70 9.67
C ARG A 149 24.36 -1.12 8.87
#